data_AF-A0A101X8H6-F1
#
_entry.id   AF-A0A101X8H6-F1
#
_cell.length_a   1.000
_cell.length_b   1.000
_cell.length_c   1.000
_cell.angle_alpha   90.00
_cell.angle_beta   90.00
_cell.angle_gamma   90.00
#
_symmetry.space_group_name_H-M   'P 1'
#
loop_
_entity.id
_entity.type
_entity.pdbx_description
1 polymer ?
#
loop_
_entity_poly.entity_id
_entity_poly.type
_entity_poly.pdbx_seq_one_letter_code
_entity_poly.pdbx_strand_id
1 'polypeptide(L)'
;MYRLSEIDLTQIGAELEQLEDDELVVEVNAEPIDYTVAAVDSGFTLVKYLGLMVGLINIAMVLPPESSRSRFIARIINDERSLGVVAKLEELNATHELLDDRDVVLVDGPLLTEGEGDGRLRALVNKALGTGRYVLSFTKEVRLNRVINRLLKADKPINEASLFFALLERFRLRHGSRSVLITTPVNLQGEVVGFYMQAHGGSPPVYVEATSNVIKNLGVLDTVALMMSRENYPIPLYIADKISKVSDELRRWFIMALLRVGSMSDVDPLLYRYIRDVLGYARGRNLY
;
A
#
# COMPACT_ATOMS: atom_id res chain seq x y z
N MET A 1 19.07 4.65 13.62
CA MET A 1 18.46 4.26 14.90
C MET A 1 17.28 5.18 15.13
N TYR A 2 16.07 4.63 15.05
CA TYR A 2 14.84 5.36 15.33
C TYR A 2 14.80 5.83 16.80
N ARG A 3 14.26 7.02 17.07
CA ARG A 3 14.16 7.58 18.42
C ARG A 3 12.70 7.97 18.68
N LEU A 4 12.16 7.44 19.77
CA LEU A 4 10.83 7.80 20.26
C LEU A 4 10.85 9.20 20.90
N SER A 5 9.73 9.91 20.82
CA SER A 5 9.57 11.17 21.55
C SER A 5 9.45 10.91 23.06
N GLU A 6 9.76 11.90 23.90
CA GLU A 6 9.60 11.78 25.37
C GLU A 6 8.14 11.52 25.78
N ILE A 7 7.18 12.06 25.01
CA ILE A 7 5.74 11.85 25.20
C ILE A 7 5.39 10.39 24.91
N ASP A 8 5.87 9.85 23.78
CA ASP A 8 5.68 8.45 23.41
C ASP A 8 6.30 7.52 24.48
N LEU A 9 7.52 7.80 24.93
CA LEU A 9 8.22 6.98 25.93
C LEU A 9 7.45 6.87 27.25
N THR A 10 6.84 7.97 27.70
CA THR A 10 6.09 8.00 28.96
C THR A 10 4.77 7.22 28.84
N GLN A 11 4.05 7.39 27.72
CA GLN A 11 2.80 6.68 27.47
C GLN A 11 3.02 5.18 27.21
N ILE A 12 4.07 4.84 26.47
CA ILE A 12 4.41 3.46 26.08
C ILE A 12 5.00 2.69 27.26
N GLY A 13 5.81 3.32 28.11
CA GLY A 13 6.44 2.65 29.25
C GLY A 13 5.42 2.00 30.19
N ALA A 14 4.34 2.71 30.52
CA ALA A 14 3.28 2.20 31.39
C ALA A 14 2.48 1.04 30.77
N GLU A 15 2.26 1.06 29.45
CA GLU A 15 1.57 -0.01 28.74
C GLU A 15 2.48 -1.25 28.61
N LEU A 16 3.77 -1.08 28.31
CA LEU A 16 4.73 -2.18 28.16
C LEU A 16 5.01 -2.97 29.44
N GLU A 17 4.88 -2.35 30.62
CA GLU A 17 5.06 -3.04 31.91
C GLU A 17 3.97 -4.10 32.15
N GLN A 18 2.81 -3.97 31.51
CA GLN A 18 1.69 -4.90 31.64
C GLN A 18 1.69 -6.00 30.59
N LEU A 19 2.64 -5.95 29.64
CA LEU A 19 2.69 -6.82 28.47
C LEU A 19 3.81 -7.84 28.60
N GLU A 20 3.45 -9.12 28.57
CA GLU A 20 4.40 -10.21 28.43
C GLU A 20 4.83 -10.35 26.97
N ASP A 21 6.13 -10.17 26.71
CA ASP A 21 6.69 -10.16 25.35
C ASP A 21 6.37 -11.46 24.60
N ASP A 22 6.52 -12.60 25.27
CA ASP A 22 6.38 -13.95 24.69
C ASP A 22 4.94 -14.29 24.26
N GLU A 23 3.93 -13.55 24.74
CA GLU A 23 2.54 -13.74 24.33
C GLU A 23 2.16 -12.87 23.11
N LEU A 24 2.93 -11.81 22.85
CA LEU A 24 2.57 -10.76 21.89
C LEU A 24 3.54 -10.66 20.71
N VAL A 25 4.72 -11.27 20.82
CA VAL A 25 5.73 -11.31 19.78
C VAL A 25 5.88 -12.73 19.25
N VAL A 26 5.80 -12.87 17.93
CA VAL A 26 6.09 -14.12 17.23
C VAL A 26 7.40 -13.93 16.46
N GLU A 27 8.37 -14.77 16.77
CA GLU A 27 9.61 -14.88 16.01
C GLU A 27 9.40 -15.81 14.82
N VAL A 28 9.68 -15.31 13.61
CA VAL A 28 9.60 -16.12 12.40
C VAL A 28 10.95 -16.81 12.21
N ASN A 29 10.96 -18.13 12.38
CA ASN A 29 12.14 -18.97 12.22
C ASN A 29 11.86 -20.05 11.18
N ALA A 30 11.72 -19.67 9.91
CA ALA A 30 11.58 -20.61 8.81
C ALA A 30 12.73 -20.43 7.81
N GLU A 31 13.07 -21.51 7.10
CA GLU A 31 13.95 -21.35 5.94
C GLU A 31 13.18 -20.60 4.84
N PRO A 32 13.78 -19.58 4.21
CA PRO A 32 13.16 -18.88 3.10
C PRO A 32 12.80 -19.86 1.98
N ILE A 33 11.56 -19.77 1.49
CA ILE A 33 11.08 -20.55 0.35
C ILE A 33 11.18 -19.67 -0.89
N ASP A 34 11.55 -20.25 -2.02
CA ASP A 34 11.58 -19.53 -3.29
C ASP A 34 10.14 -19.30 -3.78
N TYR A 35 9.59 -18.12 -3.46
CA TYR A 35 8.28 -17.69 -3.92
C TYR A 35 8.40 -16.72 -5.09
N THR A 36 7.55 -16.90 -6.09
CA THR A 36 7.37 -15.88 -7.12
C THR A 36 6.60 -14.69 -6.53
N VAL A 37 7.21 -13.50 -6.57
CA VAL A 37 6.67 -12.30 -5.92
C VAL A 37 6.27 -11.25 -6.96
N ALA A 38 5.16 -10.57 -6.70
CA ALA A 38 4.78 -9.35 -7.38
C ALA A 38 4.50 -8.23 -6.38
N ALA A 39 4.62 -6.99 -6.81
CA ALA A 39 4.22 -5.82 -6.04
C ALA A 39 3.34 -4.91 -6.87
N VAL A 40 2.27 -4.39 -6.27
CA VAL A 40 1.27 -3.57 -6.94
C VAL A 40 1.06 -2.28 -6.16
N ASP A 41 1.03 -1.17 -6.89
CA ASP A 41 0.61 0.13 -6.37
C ASP A 41 -0.16 0.90 -7.43
N SER A 42 -0.98 1.85 -6.98
CA SER A 42 -1.86 2.67 -7.82
C SER A 42 -1.64 4.17 -7.58
N GLY A 43 -1.40 4.89 -8.67
CA GLY A 43 -1.34 6.35 -8.67
C GLY A 43 -2.48 6.93 -9.50
N PHE A 44 -2.99 8.10 -9.12
CA PHE A 44 -4.10 8.71 -9.84
C PHE A 44 -4.05 10.23 -9.84
N THR A 45 -4.70 10.83 -10.84
CA THR A 45 -4.94 12.28 -10.91
C THR A 45 -6.27 12.58 -11.58
N LEU A 46 -6.85 13.74 -11.26
CA LEU A 46 -8.10 14.20 -11.81
C LEU A 46 -7.88 15.21 -12.96
N VAL A 47 -8.58 14.96 -14.07
CA VAL A 47 -8.70 15.89 -15.19
C VAL A 47 -10.16 16.35 -15.29
N LYS A 48 -10.38 17.67 -15.28
CA LYS A 48 -11.70 18.28 -15.51
C LYS A 48 -11.74 18.82 -16.94
N TYR A 49 -12.66 18.33 -17.77
CA TYR A 49 -12.77 18.69 -19.19
C TYR A 49 -14.24 18.77 -19.62
N LEU A 50 -14.68 19.92 -20.15
CA LEU A 50 -16.06 20.16 -20.62
C LEU A 50 -17.16 19.76 -19.60
N GLY A 51 -16.91 19.99 -18.31
CA GLY A 51 -17.83 19.59 -17.24
C GLY A 51 -17.77 18.11 -16.85
N LEU A 52 -17.01 17.28 -17.58
CA LEU A 52 -16.70 15.90 -17.19
C LEU A 52 -15.50 15.88 -16.25
N MET A 53 -15.55 14.96 -15.29
CA MET A 53 -14.44 14.61 -14.42
C MET A 53 -13.90 13.26 -14.86
N VAL A 54 -12.64 13.23 -15.30
CA VAL A 54 -11.94 12.03 -15.76
C VAL A 54 -10.81 11.73 -14.79
N GLY A 55 -10.92 10.60 -14.09
CA GLY A 55 -9.83 10.02 -13.33
C GLY A 55 -8.85 9.33 -14.26
N LEU A 56 -7.59 9.74 -14.20
CA LEU A 56 -6.47 9.00 -14.78
C LEU A 56 -5.86 8.16 -13.68
N ILE A 57 -5.88 6.85 -13.83
CA ILE A 57 -5.38 5.87 -12.88
C ILE A 57 -4.27 5.09 -13.56
N ASN A 58 -3.16 4.90 -12.87
CA ASN A 58 -2.04 4.11 -13.32
C ASN A 58 -1.75 3.03 -12.28
N ILE A 59 -1.91 1.78 -12.71
CA ILE A 59 -1.60 0.61 -11.88
C ILE A 59 -0.22 0.11 -12.27
N ALA A 60 0.73 0.23 -11.36
CA ALA A 60 2.08 -0.29 -11.53
C ALA A 60 2.17 -1.70 -10.94
N MET A 61 2.75 -2.62 -11.70
CA MET A 61 3.02 -4.00 -11.29
C MET A 61 4.51 -4.26 -11.46
N VAL A 62 5.20 -4.60 -10.38
CA VAL A 62 6.62 -4.95 -10.37
C VAL A 62 6.72 -6.46 -10.15
N LEU A 63 7.45 -7.14 -11.03
CA LEU A 63 7.63 -8.59 -11.04
C LEU A 63 9.14 -8.89 -10.92
N PRO A 64 9.73 -8.82 -9.71
CA PRO A 64 11.15 -9.09 -9.54
C PRO A 64 11.50 -10.55 -9.89
N PRO A 65 12.70 -10.82 -10.44
CA PRO A 65 13.69 -9.88 -10.98
C PRO A 65 13.41 -9.44 -12.43
N GLU A 66 12.29 -9.88 -13.00
CA GLU A 66 12.06 -10.00 -14.45
C GLU A 66 11.67 -8.68 -15.12
N SER A 67 10.69 -7.96 -14.57
CA SER A 67 10.07 -6.85 -15.28
C SER A 67 9.24 -5.92 -14.39
N SER A 68 8.88 -4.77 -14.95
CA SER A 68 7.78 -3.93 -14.47
C SER A 68 6.81 -3.65 -15.60
N ARG A 69 5.53 -3.50 -15.26
CA ARG A 69 4.43 -3.22 -16.17
C ARG A 69 3.56 -2.12 -15.58
N SER A 70 2.95 -1.31 -16.44
CA SER A 70 1.97 -0.31 -16.03
C SER A 70 0.70 -0.44 -16.86
N ARG A 71 -0.45 -0.23 -16.23
CA ARG A 71 -1.77 -0.19 -16.87
C ARG A 71 -2.40 1.17 -16.61
N PHE A 72 -2.55 1.96 -17.67
CA PHE A 72 -3.24 3.25 -17.61
C PHE A 72 -4.73 3.08 -17.91
N ILE A 73 -5.55 3.65 -17.05
CA ILE A 73 -7.01 3.61 -17.10
C ILE A 73 -7.52 5.05 -17.03
N ALA A 74 -8.32 5.46 -18.02
CA ALA A 74 -9.07 6.70 -17.99
C ALA A 74 -10.54 6.39 -17.72
N ARG A 75 -11.11 6.96 -16.66
CA ARG A 75 -12.48 6.67 -16.23
C ARG A 75 -13.23 7.95 -15.88
N ILE A 76 -14.46 8.07 -16.35
CA ILE A 76 -15.36 9.15 -15.92
C ILE A 76 -15.75 8.88 -14.47
N ILE A 77 -15.60 9.89 -13.62
CA ILE A 77 -15.94 9.83 -12.20
C ILE A 77 -16.99 10.89 -11.87
N ASN A 78 -17.92 10.55 -10.98
CA ASN A 78 -19.02 11.43 -10.60
C ASN A 78 -18.68 12.29 -9.36
N ASP A 79 -17.71 11.86 -8.57
CA ASP A 79 -17.24 12.53 -7.36
C ASP A 79 -15.71 12.44 -7.27
N GLU A 80 -15.05 13.57 -7.02
CA GLU A 80 -13.60 13.65 -6.82
C GLU A 80 -13.15 12.79 -5.63
N ARG A 81 -13.98 12.69 -4.58
CA ARG A 81 -13.67 11.86 -3.39
C ARG A 81 -13.66 10.36 -3.70
N SER A 82 -14.36 9.94 -4.76
CA SER A 82 -14.42 8.53 -5.16
C SER A 82 -13.16 8.04 -5.89
N LEU A 83 -12.32 8.94 -6.41
CA LEU A 83 -11.20 8.56 -7.27
C LEU A 83 -10.20 7.65 -6.56
N GLY A 84 -9.89 7.93 -5.29
CA GLY A 84 -8.99 7.08 -4.50
C GLY A 84 -9.55 5.68 -4.28
N VAL A 85 -10.86 5.57 -4.02
CA VAL A 85 -11.55 4.27 -3.89
C VAL A 85 -11.50 3.52 -5.22
N VAL A 86 -11.78 4.20 -6.34
CA VAL A 86 -11.74 3.57 -7.67
C VAL A 86 -10.32 3.09 -8.01
N ALA A 87 -9.29 3.90 -7.75
CA ALA A 87 -7.89 3.50 -7.96
C ALA A 87 -7.53 2.25 -7.14
N LYS A 88 -7.91 2.22 -5.86
CA LYS A 88 -7.71 1.06 -4.99
C LYS A 88 -8.47 -0.18 -5.48
N LEU A 89 -9.68 -0.03 -6.02
CA LEU A 89 -10.43 -1.14 -6.60
C LEU A 89 -9.76 -1.71 -7.87
N GLU A 90 -9.10 -0.88 -8.67
CA GLU A 90 -8.32 -1.33 -9.83
C GLU A 90 -6.99 -1.98 -9.42
N GLU A 91 -6.38 -1.53 -8.32
CA GLU A 91 -5.23 -2.19 -7.70
C GLU A 91 -5.58 -3.59 -7.19
N LEU A 92 -6.73 -3.75 -6.51
CA LEU A 92 -7.23 -5.05 -6.07
C LEU A 92 -7.52 -5.98 -7.25
N ASN A 93 -8.01 -5.47 -8.38
CA ASN A 93 -8.19 -6.25 -9.61
C ASN A 93 -6.86 -6.77 -10.15
N ALA A 94 -5.85 -5.89 -10.27
CA ALA A 94 -4.53 -6.28 -10.73
C ALA A 94 -3.88 -7.30 -9.79
N THR A 95 -4.05 -7.12 -8.47
CA THR A 95 -3.63 -8.08 -7.45
C THR A 95 -4.31 -9.43 -7.67
N HIS A 96 -5.62 -9.45 -7.91
CA HIS A 96 -6.37 -10.67 -8.20
C HIS A 96 -5.88 -11.37 -9.47
N GLU A 97 -5.57 -10.64 -10.55
CA GLU A 97 -4.99 -11.21 -11.78
C GLU A 97 -3.61 -11.84 -11.53
N LEU A 98 -2.75 -11.18 -10.76
CA LEU A 98 -1.40 -11.68 -10.44
C LEU A 98 -1.40 -12.96 -9.59
N LEU A 99 -2.47 -13.19 -8.83
CA LEU A 99 -2.66 -14.47 -8.14
C LEU A 99 -2.95 -15.64 -9.09
N ASP A 100 -2.84 -15.51 -10.41
CA ASP A 100 -2.87 -16.63 -11.36
C ASP A 100 -1.47 -17.25 -11.57
N ASP A 101 -0.41 -16.45 -11.49
CA ASP A 101 0.96 -16.85 -11.78
C ASP A 101 1.96 -16.54 -10.65
N ARG A 102 1.56 -15.79 -9.62
CA ARG A 102 2.44 -15.37 -8.52
C ARG A 102 2.01 -15.93 -7.19
N ASP A 103 2.98 -16.41 -6.41
CA ASP A 103 2.73 -17.00 -5.10
C ASP A 103 2.46 -15.95 -4.03
N VAL A 104 3.12 -14.80 -4.13
CA VAL A 104 3.02 -13.69 -3.18
C VAL A 104 2.77 -12.39 -3.93
N VAL A 105 1.71 -11.68 -3.57
CA VAL A 105 1.44 -10.34 -4.10
C VAL A 105 1.45 -9.32 -2.97
N LEU A 106 2.37 -8.35 -3.10
CA LEU A 106 2.54 -7.23 -2.19
C LEU A 106 1.70 -6.05 -2.67
N VAL A 107 1.03 -5.35 -1.76
CA VAL A 107 0.14 -4.22 -2.08
C VAL A 107 0.47 -3.02 -1.19
N ASP A 108 0.42 -1.80 -1.72
CA ASP A 108 0.57 -0.59 -0.90
C ASP A 108 -0.76 -0.16 -0.24
N GLY A 109 -0.68 0.22 1.03
CA GLY A 109 -1.83 0.63 1.85
C GLY A 109 -2.71 -0.53 2.34
N PRO A 110 -3.77 -0.24 3.11
CA PRO A 110 -4.62 -1.26 3.72
C PRO A 110 -5.44 -2.04 2.69
N LEU A 111 -5.68 -3.34 2.93
CA LEU A 111 -6.64 -4.14 2.16
C LEU A 111 -8.07 -3.74 2.49
N LEU A 112 -8.34 -3.49 3.78
CA LEU A 112 -9.65 -3.09 4.27
C LEU A 112 -9.87 -1.59 4.05
N THR A 113 -10.67 -1.27 3.04
CA THR A 113 -11.17 0.08 2.74
C THR A 113 -12.60 0.28 3.22
N GLU A 114 -12.95 1.49 3.68
CA GLU A 114 -14.33 1.86 3.96
C GLU A 114 -15.15 1.92 2.65
N GLY A 115 -16.26 1.17 2.54
CA GLY A 115 -17.18 1.23 1.38
C GLY A 115 -17.13 0.03 0.43
N GLU A 116 -17.65 0.20 -0.80
CA GLU A 116 -18.03 -0.78 -1.85
C GLU A 116 -17.00 -1.88 -2.24
N GLY A 117 -15.82 -1.91 -1.62
CA GLY A 117 -14.76 -2.89 -1.86
C GLY A 117 -14.96 -4.29 -1.26
N ASP A 118 -16.00 -4.51 -0.46
CA ASP A 118 -16.17 -5.80 0.26
C ASP A 118 -16.30 -7.01 -0.69
N GLY A 119 -16.97 -6.85 -1.83
CA GLY A 119 -17.13 -7.93 -2.82
C GLY A 119 -15.82 -8.30 -3.53
N ARG A 120 -15.03 -7.31 -3.96
CA ARG A 120 -13.75 -7.55 -4.65
C ARG A 120 -12.68 -8.04 -3.70
N LEU A 121 -12.61 -7.46 -2.49
CA LEU A 121 -11.71 -7.95 -1.46
C LEU A 121 -12.03 -9.40 -1.11
N ARG A 122 -13.31 -9.75 -0.94
CA ARG A 122 -13.72 -11.13 -0.67
C ARG A 122 -13.33 -12.08 -1.81
N ALA A 123 -13.51 -11.67 -3.07
CA ALA A 123 -13.07 -12.47 -4.22
C ALA A 123 -11.54 -12.68 -4.22
N LEU A 124 -10.77 -11.62 -3.97
CA LEU A 124 -9.31 -11.67 -3.83
C LEU A 124 -8.87 -12.64 -2.73
N VAL A 125 -9.45 -12.50 -1.55
CA VAL A 125 -9.17 -13.34 -0.39
C VAL A 125 -9.53 -14.80 -0.68
N ASN A 126 -10.71 -15.06 -1.25
CA ASN A 126 -11.12 -16.42 -1.61
C ASN A 126 -10.18 -17.05 -2.64
N LYS A 127 -9.73 -16.28 -3.64
CA LYS A 127 -8.75 -16.76 -4.64
C LYS A 127 -7.41 -17.10 -3.99
N ALA A 128 -6.89 -16.21 -3.15
CA ALA A 128 -5.65 -16.43 -2.40
C ALA A 128 -5.73 -17.72 -1.57
N LEU A 129 -6.79 -17.87 -0.78
CA LEU A 129 -7.00 -19.07 0.04
C LEU A 129 -7.19 -20.35 -0.79
N GLY A 130 -7.99 -20.28 -1.87
CA GLY A 130 -8.27 -21.43 -2.72
C GLY A 130 -7.06 -21.92 -3.53
N THR A 131 -6.09 -21.03 -3.79
CA THR A 131 -4.84 -21.35 -4.51
C THR A 131 -3.65 -21.57 -3.58
N GLY A 132 -3.80 -21.31 -2.27
CA GLY A 132 -2.71 -21.35 -1.30
C GLY A 132 -1.72 -20.17 -1.42
N ARG A 133 -2.06 -19.14 -2.20
CA ARG A 133 -1.23 -17.96 -2.49
C ARG A 133 -1.47 -16.84 -1.49
N TYR A 134 -0.51 -15.93 -1.35
CA TYR A 134 -0.50 -14.93 -0.29
C TYR A 134 -0.69 -13.52 -0.84
N VAL A 135 -1.54 -12.74 -0.19
CA VAL A 135 -1.60 -11.29 -0.38
C VAL A 135 -1.17 -10.63 0.90
N LEU A 136 -0.19 -9.72 0.82
CA LEU A 136 0.29 -8.93 1.94
C LEU A 136 0.26 -7.45 1.56
N SER A 137 -0.40 -6.63 2.35
CA SER A 137 -0.44 -5.19 2.14
C SER A 137 0.32 -4.46 3.24
N PHE A 138 1.10 -3.45 2.85
CA PHE A 138 2.02 -2.75 3.73
C PHE A 138 1.61 -1.30 3.85
N THR A 139 1.49 -0.79 5.08
CA THR A 139 1.08 0.60 5.33
C THR A 139 2.12 1.32 6.20
N LYS A 140 2.64 2.44 5.70
CA LYS A 140 3.61 3.29 6.42
C LYS A 140 2.96 4.20 7.45
N GLU A 141 1.75 4.68 7.18
CA GLU A 141 0.99 5.56 8.07
C GLU A 141 -0.18 4.82 8.71
N VAL A 142 -0.03 4.43 9.97
CA VAL A 142 -1.12 3.81 10.72
C VAL A 142 -1.76 4.87 11.61
N ARG A 143 -2.92 5.36 11.18
CA ARG A 143 -3.71 6.36 11.93
C ARG A 143 -4.81 5.76 12.79
N LEU A 144 -4.96 4.43 12.77
CA LEU A 144 -6.02 3.70 13.46
C LEU A 144 -5.42 2.56 14.27
N ASN A 145 -5.79 2.47 15.55
CA ASN A 145 -5.44 1.36 16.41
C ASN A 145 -6.13 0.06 15.94
N ARG A 146 -5.51 -0.71 15.05
CA ARG A 146 -6.14 -1.93 14.50
C ARG A 146 -5.74 -3.19 15.26
N VAL A 147 -4.56 -3.17 15.89
CA VAL A 147 -3.96 -4.35 16.53
C VAL A 147 -4.11 -4.27 18.03
N ILE A 148 -3.73 -3.15 18.65
CA ILE A 148 -3.75 -2.97 20.12
C ILE A 148 -5.16 -3.02 20.68
N ASN A 149 -6.14 -2.46 19.95
CA ASN A 149 -7.55 -2.55 20.36
C ASN A 149 -8.04 -4.00 20.40
N ARG A 150 -7.53 -4.88 19.53
CA ARG A 150 -7.91 -6.29 19.51
C ARG A 150 -7.14 -7.14 20.51
N LEU A 151 -5.85 -6.86 20.69
CA LEU A 151 -5.00 -7.60 21.62
C LEU A 151 -5.34 -7.23 23.08
N LEU A 152 -5.54 -5.94 23.36
CA LEU A 152 -5.61 -5.43 24.74
C LEU A 152 -6.93 -4.76 25.10
N LYS A 153 -7.87 -4.61 24.16
CA LYS A 153 -9.11 -3.85 24.36
C LYS A 153 -8.85 -2.41 24.84
N ALA A 154 -7.69 -1.86 24.48
CA ALA A 154 -7.31 -0.51 24.83
C ALA A 154 -8.08 0.49 23.95
N ASP A 155 -9.05 1.21 24.51
CA ASP A 155 -9.83 2.20 23.75
C ASP A 155 -9.12 3.56 23.59
N LYS A 156 -7.93 3.72 24.19
CA LYS A 156 -7.18 4.98 24.10
C LYS A 156 -6.36 5.03 22.82
N PRO A 157 -6.33 6.16 22.10
CA PRO A 157 -5.45 6.34 20.95
C PRO A 157 -3.98 6.23 21.42
N ILE A 158 -3.25 5.29 20.82
CA ILE A 158 -1.82 5.05 21.10
C ILE A 158 -1.12 5.00 19.75
N ASN A 159 0.10 5.52 19.68
CA ASN A 159 0.94 5.30 18.51
C ASN A 159 1.42 3.84 18.48
N GLU A 160 0.63 2.96 17.83
CA GLU A 160 0.92 1.53 17.73
C GLU A 160 2.31 1.24 17.13
N ALA A 161 2.74 2.00 16.12
CA ALA A 161 4.06 1.80 15.52
C ALA A 161 5.20 2.04 16.53
N SER A 162 5.07 3.08 17.36
CA SER A 162 6.02 3.36 18.44
C SER A 162 5.96 2.32 19.57
N LEU A 163 4.76 1.92 19.98
CA LEU A 163 4.56 0.90 21.01
C LEU A 163 5.18 -0.44 20.60
N PHE A 164 4.86 -0.91 19.40
CA PHE A 164 5.37 -2.18 18.89
C PHE A 164 6.84 -2.09 18.50
N PHE A 165 7.37 -0.92 18.11
CA PHE A 165 8.82 -0.74 17.99
C PHE A 165 9.51 -1.06 19.32
N ALA A 166 9.05 -0.45 20.42
CA ALA A 166 9.64 -0.68 21.73
C ALA A 166 9.49 -2.14 22.20
N LEU A 167 8.33 -2.76 21.97
CA LEU A 167 8.08 -4.18 22.28
C LEU A 167 9.04 -5.12 21.53
N LEU A 168 9.13 -4.96 20.20
CA LEU A 168 9.94 -5.84 19.35
C LEU A 168 11.44 -5.66 19.61
N GLU A 169 11.91 -4.43 19.86
CA GLU A 169 13.31 -4.19 20.25
C GLU A 169 13.62 -4.75 21.64
N ARG A 170 12.69 -4.66 22.60
CA ARG A 170 12.83 -5.27 23.94
C ARG A 170 12.99 -6.79 23.81
N PHE A 171 12.11 -7.44 23.05
CA PHE A 171 12.19 -8.87 22.76
C PHE A 171 13.54 -9.21 22.09
N ARG A 172 13.93 -8.46 21.05
CA ARG A 172 15.17 -8.69 20.31
C ARG A 172 16.41 -8.64 21.22
N LEU A 173 16.47 -7.66 22.11
CA LEU A 173 17.57 -7.51 23.07
C LEU A 173 17.61 -8.66 24.09
N ARG A 174 16.45 -9.07 24.60
CA ARG A 174 16.32 -10.10 25.63
C ARG A 174 16.67 -11.50 25.10
N HIS A 175 16.24 -11.82 23.88
CA HIS A 175 16.39 -13.15 23.28
C HIS A 175 17.56 -13.24 22.30
N GLY A 176 18.23 -12.13 21.98
CA GLY A 176 19.33 -12.11 21.00
C GLY A 176 18.89 -12.40 19.56
N SER A 177 17.60 -12.22 19.26
CA SER A 177 17.01 -12.56 17.96
C SER A 177 17.55 -11.69 16.81
N ARG A 178 17.79 -12.32 15.66
CA ARG A 178 18.10 -11.63 14.40
C ARG A 178 17.04 -11.86 13.33
N SER A 179 16.01 -12.61 13.67
CA SER A 179 14.95 -13.01 12.78
C SER A 179 13.95 -11.87 12.54
N VAL A 180 13.03 -12.12 11.62
CA VAL A 180 11.83 -11.30 11.45
C VAL A 180 10.97 -11.48 12.70
N LEU A 181 10.55 -10.37 13.29
CA LEU A 181 9.61 -10.37 14.40
C LEU A 181 8.28 -9.80 13.93
N ILE A 182 7.19 -10.44 14.31
CA ILE A 182 5.84 -9.89 14.15
C ILE A 182 5.12 -9.78 15.48
N THR A 183 4.13 -8.92 15.57
CA THR A 183 3.15 -9.01 16.65
C THR A 183 2.22 -10.21 16.40
N THR A 184 1.66 -10.78 17.46
CA THR A 184 0.62 -11.82 17.35
C THR A 184 -0.48 -11.38 16.36
N PRO A 185 -0.71 -12.12 15.27
CA PRO A 185 -1.70 -11.75 14.26
C PRO A 185 -3.12 -11.71 14.83
N VAL A 186 -3.86 -10.65 14.51
CA VAL A 186 -5.27 -10.51 14.90
C VAL A 186 -6.19 -10.58 13.69
N ASN A 187 -7.34 -11.22 13.83
CA ASN A 187 -8.37 -11.19 12.78
C ASN A 187 -8.96 -9.79 12.68
N LEU A 188 -8.82 -9.16 11.52
CA LEU A 188 -9.40 -7.85 11.25
C LEU A 188 -10.86 -7.97 10.81
N GLN A 189 -11.08 -8.69 9.71
CA GLN A 189 -12.39 -8.93 9.14
C GLN A 189 -12.34 -10.14 8.21
N GLY A 190 -13.26 -11.08 8.40
CA GLY A 190 -13.32 -12.31 7.59
C GLY A 190 -12.02 -13.11 7.71
N GLU A 191 -11.35 -13.30 6.58
CA GLU A 191 -10.08 -14.04 6.46
C GLU A 191 -8.87 -13.09 6.24
N VAL A 192 -9.00 -11.82 6.64
CA VAL A 192 -7.91 -10.84 6.65
C VAL A 192 -7.40 -10.67 8.07
N VAL A 193 -6.09 -10.76 8.24
CA VAL A 193 -5.39 -10.64 9.52
C VAL A 193 -4.44 -9.45 9.50
N GLY A 194 -4.20 -8.84 10.66
CA GLY A 194 -3.34 -7.68 10.83
C GLY A 194 -2.28 -7.91 11.88
N PHE A 195 -1.08 -7.41 11.62
CA PHE A 195 0.05 -7.45 12.55
C PHE A 195 1.08 -6.38 12.18
N TYR A 196 1.97 -6.08 13.11
CA TYR A 196 3.18 -5.31 12.86
C TYR A 196 4.34 -6.24 12.55
N MET A 197 5.17 -5.90 11.58
CA MET A 197 6.33 -6.67 11.14
C MET A 197 7.61 -5.83 11.23
N GLN A 198 8.67 -6.42 11.78
CA GLN A 198 10.00 -5.84 11.85
C GLN A 198 11.05 -6.85 11.36
N ALA A 199 11.51 -6.68 10.13
CA ALA A 199 12.58 -7.51 9.55
C ALA A 199 13.97 -7.10 10.06
N HIS A 200 14.19 -5.81 10.27
CA HIS A 200 15.46 -5.24 10.72
C HIS A 200 15.26 -4.46 12.01
N GLY A 201 16.01 -4.86 13.04
CA GLY A 201 16.06 -4.14 14.31
C GLY A 201 16.62 -2.71 14.15
N GLY A 202 16.20 -1.82 15.05
CA GLY A 202 16.60 -0.41 15.07
C GLY A 202 15.83 0.52 14.13
N SER A 203 14.87 -0.02 13.37
CA SER A 203 13.91 0.69 12.52
C SER A 203 12.46 0.40 12.96
N PRO A 204 11.52 1.32 12.75
CA PRO A 204 10.10 1.10 13.10
C PRO A 204 9.54 -0.16 12.41
N PRO A 205 8.60 -0.87 13.04
CA PRO A 205 7.85 -1.91 12.35
C PRO A 205 6.87 -1.29 11.34
N VAL A 206 6.52 -2.06 10.33
CA VAL A 206 5.48 -1.72 9.34
C VAL A 206 4.20 -2.48 9.67
N TYR A 207 3.05 -1.85 9.49
CA TYR A 207 1.76 -2.53 9.62
C TYR A 207 1.44 -3.31 8.36
N VAL A 208 1.04 -4.57 8.56
CA VAL A 208 0.76 -5.53 7.51
C VAL A 208 -0.68 -6.04 7.66
N GLU A 209 -1.44 -6.00 6.57
CA GLU A 209 -2.67 -6.77 6.44
C GLU A 209 -2.44 -7.92 5.46
N ALA A 210 -2.87 -9.11 5.81
CA ALA A 210 -2.61 -10.28 4.98
C ALA A 210 -3.80 -11.24 4.94
N THR A 211 -3.85 -12.07 3.91
CA THR A 211 -4.75 -13.22 3.88
C THR A 211 -4.37 -14.22 4.97
N SER A 212 -5.36 -14.83 5.62
CA SER A 212 -5.17 -15.65 6.83
C SER A 212 -4.27 -16.88 6.64
N ASN A 213 -4.04 -17.33 5.39
CA ASN A 213 -3.10 -18.39 5.10
C ASN A 213 -1.65 -18.07 5.49
N VAL A 214 -1.30 -16.78 5.64
CA VAL A 214 0.01 -16.35 6.16
C VAL A 214 0.31 -16.98 7.53
N ILE A 215 -0.72 -17.15 8.38
CA ILE A 215 -0.56 -17.70 9.73
C ILE A 215 -0.18 -19.18 9.69
N LYS A 216 -0.66 -19.91 8.67
CA LYS A 216 -0.35 -21.33 8.48
C LYS A 216 1.10 -21.55 7.99
N ASN A 217 1.70 -20.53 7.39
CA ASN A 217 3.06 -20.58 6.86
C ASN A 217 3.73 -19.22 6.99
N LEU A 218 4.34 -18.96 8.15
CA LEU A 218 5.04 -17.72 8.41
C LEU A 218 6.33 -17.56 7.57
N GLY A 219 6.86 -18.62 6.96
CA GLY A 219 8.08 -18.54 6.14
C GLY A 219 7.96 -17.68 4.89
N VAL A 220 6.73 -17.35 4.47
CA VAL A 220 6.49 -16.31 3.46
C VAL A 220 7.02 -14.94 3.91
N LEU A 221 6.99 -14.64 5.21
CA LEU A 221 7.47 -13.38 5.76
C LEU A 221 8.99 -13.29 5.72
N ASP A 222 9.71 -14.40 5.90
CA ASP A 222 11.18 -14.44 5.71
C ASP A 222 11.54 -14.17 4.25
N THR A 223 10.77 -14.71 3.31
CA THR A 223 10.96 -14.45 1.89
C THR A 223 10.75 -12.97 1.57
N VAL A 224 9.67 -12.37 2.11
CA VAL A 224 9.42 -10.93 1.96
C VAL A 224 10.54 -10.11 2.60
N ALA A 225 11.05 -10.51 3.77
CA ALA A 225 12.11 -9.82 4.49
C ALA A 225 13.42 -9.70 3.71
N LEU A 226 13.74 -10.68 2.85
CA LEU A 226 14.90 -10.60 1.94
C LEU A 226 14.81 -9.44 0.93
N MET A 227 13.59 -8.97 0.66
CA MET A 227 13.31 -7.86 -0.26
C MET A 227 12.96 -6.56 0.47
N MET A 228 13.13 -6.51 1.80
CA MET A 228 12.84 -5.30 2.58
C MET A 228 14.03 -4.34 2.57
N SER A 229 13.70 -3.04 2.58
CA SER A 229 14.68 -1.98 2.84
C SER A 229 15.04 -1.97 4.32
N ARG A 230 16.14 -1.29 4.67
CA ARG A 230 16.52 -1.03 6.08
C ARG A 230 15.45 -0.28 6.89
N GLU A 231 14.48 0.35 6.22
CA GLU A 231 13.35 1.05 6.85
C GLU A 231 12.17 0.11 7.12
N ASN A 232 12.35 -1.21 6.99
CA ASN A 232 11.30 -2.21 7.12
C ASN A 232 10.14 -1.98 6.13
N TYR A 233 10.43 -1.65 4.87
CA TYR A 233 9.42 -1.59 3.82
C TYR A 233 9.87 -2.30 2.53
N PRO A 234 9.02 -3.07 1.83
CA PRO A 234 9.42 -3.83 0.66
C PRO A 234 9.95 -2.95 -0.49
N ILE A 235 11.15 -3.26 -0.99
CA ILE A 235 11.79 -2.59 -2.13
C ILE A 235 10.90 -2.62 -3.39
N PRO A 236 10.28 -3.76 -3.76
CA PRO A 236 9.38 -3.80 -4.92
C PRO A 236 8.21 -2.80 -4.83
N LEU A 237 7.67 -2.54 -3.63
CA LEU A 237 6.62 -1.54 -3.43
C LEU A 237 7.13 -0.11 -3.57
N TYR A 238 8.37 0.20 -3.14
CA TYR A 238 8.96 1.52 -3.45
C TYR A 238 9.08 1.76 -4.96
N ILE A 239 9.43 0.72 -5.73
CA ILE A 239 9.51 0.80 -7.19
C ILE A 239 8.11 0.99 -7.77
N ALA A 240 7.11 0.25 -7.28
CA ALA A 240 5.72 0.40 -7.68
C ALA A 240 5.23 1.85 -7.43
N ASP A 241 5.48 2.46 -6.26
CA ASP A 241 5.18 3.87 -5.94
C ASP A 241 5.78 4.86 -6.95
N LYS A 242 7.02 4.63 -7.40
CA LYS A 242 7.63 5.54 -8.38
C LYS A 242 7.02 5.39 -9.76
N ILE A 243 6.67 4.17 -10.17
CA ILE A 243 6.10 3.88 -11.49
C ILE A 243 4.61 4.26 -11.54
N SER A 244 3.88 4.13 -10.44
CA SER A 244 2.44 4.37 -10.36
C SER A 244 2.10 5.87 -10.51
N LYS A 245 3.03 6.78 -10.20
CA LYS A 245 2.81 8.22 -10.28
C LYS A 245 2.42 8.70 -11.67
N VAL A 246 1.26 9.36 -11.72
CA VAL A 246 0.79 10.06 -12.92
C VAL A 246 1.45 11.44 -12.97
N SER A 247 2.40 11.64 -13.88
CA SER A 247 3.12 12.91 -14.01
C SER A 247 2.22 14.03 -14.55
N ASP A 248 2.56 15.28 -14.19
CA ASP A 248 1.89 16.46 -14.75
C ASP A 248 2.04 16.53 -16.28
N GLU A 249 3.16 16.03 -16.82
CA GLU A 249 3.36 15.95 -18.25
C GLU A 249 2.34 15.01 -18.91
N LEU A 250 2.16 13.81 -18.36
CA LEU A 250 1.17 12.85 -18.88
C LEU A 250 -0.25 13.42 -18.78
N ARG A 251 -0.57 14.09 -17.67
CA ARG A 251 -1.84 14.80 -17.49
C ARG A 251 -2.05 15.87 -18.56
N ARG A 252 -1.02 16.66 -18.89
CA ARG A 252 -1.08 17.67 -19.97
C ARG A 252 -1.29 17.03 -21.33
N TRP A 253 -0.54 15.97 -21.66
CA TRP A 253 -0.71 15.25 -22.92
C TRP A 253 -2.12 14.67 -23.07
N PHE A 254 -2.68 14.14 -21.99
CA PHE A 254 -4.06 13.64 -21.99
C PHE A 254 -5.08 14.76 -22.25
N ILE A 255 -4.94 15.92 -21.60
CA ILE A 255 -5.79 17.09 -21.87
C ILE A 255 -5.66 17.55 -23.33
N MET A 256 -4.44 17.57 -23.87
CA MET A 256 -4.19 17.93 -25.27
C MET A 256 -4.82 16.92 -26.25
N ALA A 257 -4.77 15.63 -25.93
CA ALA A 257 -5.43 14.59 -26.70
C ALA A 257 -6.95 14.77 -26.70
N LEU A 258 -7.56 15.03 -25.54
CA LEU A 258 -8.99 15.32 -25.42
C LEU A 258 -9.39 16.57 -26.23
N LEU A 259 -8.60 17.65 -26.16
CA LEU A 259 -8.82 18.87 -26.95
C LEU A 259 -8.75 18.61 -28.46
N ARG A 260 -7.81 17.77 -28.90
CA ARG A 260 -7.66 17.42 -30.31
C ARG A 260 -8.84 16.58 -30.82
N VAL A 261 -9.26 15.58 -30.05
CA VAL A 261 -10.47 14.79 -30.36
C VAL A 261 -11.69 15.71 -30.41
N GLY A 262 -11.81 16.61 -29.42
CA GLY A 262 -12.83 17.65 -29.41
C GLY A 262 -12.81 18.50 -30.68
N SER A 263 -11.65 18.97 -31.14
CA SER A 263 -11.52 19.79 -32.36
C SER A 263 -11.80 19.06 -33.68
N MET A 264 -11.80 17.73 -33.68
CA MET A 264 -12.22 16.90 -34.83
C MET A 264 -13.74 16.70 -34.87
N SER A 265 -14.42 16.91 -33.74
CA SER A 265 -15.86 17.14 -33.63
C SER A 265 -16.16 18.64 -33.65
N ASP A 266 -17.41 19.05 -33.86
CA ASP A 266 -17.84 20.47 -33.84
C ASP A 266 -17.72 21.10 -32.44
N VAL A 267 -16.51 21.23 -31.90
CA VAL A 267 -16.23 21.93 -30.65
C VAL A 267 -15.91 23.39 -30.95
N ASP A 268 -16.59 24.27 -30.24
CA ASP A 268 -16.51 25.72 -30.38
C ASP A 268 -15.05 26.24 -30.40
N PRO A 269 -14.59 26.88 -31.49
CA PRO A 269 -13.26 27.45 -31.62
C PRO A 269 -12.87 28.45 -30.50
N LEU A 270 -13.85 29.09 -29.85
CA LEU A 270 -13.61 30.02 -28.74
C LEU A 270 -13.21 29.29 -27.45
N LEU A 271 -13.77 28.11 -27.22
CA LEU A 271 -13.44 27.27 -26.07
C LEU A 271 -12.04 26.67 -26.20
N TYR A 272 -11.66 26.27 -27.42
CA TYR A 272 -10.30 25.86 -27.74
C TYR A 272 -9.29 26.98 -27.50
N ARG A 273 -9.61 28.23 -27.86
CA ARG A 273 -8.75 29.40 -27.59
C ARG A 273 -8.64 29.69 -26.10
N TYR A 274 -9.75 29.71 -25.37
CA TYR A 274 -9.73 29.96 -23.92
C TYR A 274 -8.87 28.94 -23.17
N ILE A 275 -8.98 27.66 -23.50
CA ILE A 275 -8.20 26.60 -22.85
C ILE A 275 -6.71 26.66 -23.25
N ARG A 276 -6.39 26.95 -24.53
CA ARG A 276 -5.02 27.19 -24.98
C ARG A 276 -4.36 28.37 -24.24
N ASP A 277 -5.13 29.43 -24.02
CA ASP A 277 -4.65 30.68 -23.42
C ASP A 277 -4.54 30.55 -21.88
N VAL A 278 -5.43 29.78 -21.23
CA VAL A 278 -5.38 29.46 -19.78
C VAL A 278 -4.33 28.40 -19.44
N LEU A 279 -4.09 27.40 -20.31
CA LEU A 279 -3.08 26.35 -20.10
C LEU A 279 -1.68 26.73 -20.56
N GLY A 280 -1.47 27.97 -21.03
CA GLY A 280 -0.13 28.52 -21.22
C GLY A 280 0.71 27.80 -22.26
N TYR A 281 0.20 27.69 -23.49
CA TYR A 281 1.13 27.57 -24.63
C TYR A 281 1.92 28.86 -24.74
N ALA A 282 3.11 28.85 -24.14
CA ALA A 282 4.17 29.81 -24.37
C ALA A 282 4.48 29.92 -25.87
N ARG A 283 3.76 30.80 -26.56
CA ARG A 283 4.32 31.51 -27.71
C ARG A 283 4.94 32.79 -27.17
N GLY A 284 6.26 32.82 -27.12
CA GLY A 284 7.03 34.06 -27.02
C GLY A 284 7.41 34.50 -25.62
N ARG A 285 8.28 33.75 -24.94
CA ARG A 285 9.35 34.40 -24.18
C ARG A 285 10.68 34.01 -24.80
N ASN A 286 11.28 35.02 -25.40
CA ASN A 286 12.51 35.07 -26.18
C ASN A 286 13.61 34.12 -25.66
N LEU A 287 14.03 33.21 -26.55
CA LEU A 287 15.42 32.82 -26.69
C LEU A 287 16.06 33.81 -27.66
N TYR A 288 16.47 34.95 -27.11
CA TYR A 288 17.61 35.77 -27.54
C TYR A 288 18.21 36.36 -26.27
#